data_AF-B4X2K9-F1
#
_entry.id   AF-B4X2K9-F1
#
_cell.length_a   1.000
_cell.length_b   1.000
_cell.length_c   1.000
_cell.angle_alpha   90.00
_cell.angle_beta   90.00
_cell.angle_gamma   90.00
#
_symmetry.space_group_name_H-M   'P 1'
#
loop_
_entity.id
_entity.type
_entity.pdbx_description
1 polymer ?
#
loop_
_entity_poly.entity_id
_entity_poly.type
_entity_poly.pdbx_seq_one_letter_code
_entity_poly.pdbx_strand_id
1 'polypeptide(L)'
;MSDNYDVIIIGGGPGGYVAAIRCAQLGLNTACIEKRINKQDEPALGGTCLNVGCIPSKALLDSSWKYHETESALADHGIKIKGADLDLETMLKRKDTIVKNLTGGIAQLFKANKVTWLQGTGQLKSGKQVEFQPLEGDTQTLQAEHVILAAGSVPVDIPVASVDQKVIVDSTGALDFDKVPKRLGVIGAGVIGLELGSVWGRLGSEVVVLEAVDDFLPAVDKQIAKDAQKQFTKQGLDIRLGARVTGSEVKKDQVVVSFTDKDGEQEETFDRLIVAVGRRPYTEGLLSQDAGVSLDERNYIYVDSQCRTDVPGVYAIGDLVRGPALAHKAIEEGVMVAEVIMGESTQVNYDAVPGVIYTHPEVAWVGKTEEEVKDSGDAYKTGAVPFAANGRAMAAGETGGMVKFVADEKTDRILGMHVVGPQASELIQQGVIAMEFGATVEDLQLMVFGHPSLSETVHEAALATDFKAIHVAQRRRKK
;
A
#
# COMPACT_ATOMS: atom_id res chain seq x y z
N MET A 1 -6.37 35.72 -9.62
CA MET A 1 -5.50 34.75 -8.92
C MET A 1 -4.17 35.44 -8.68
N SER A 2 -3.41 35.02 -7.68
CA SER A 2 -2.01 35.44 -7.59
C SER A 2 -1.23 34.69 -8.66
N ASP A 3 -0.38 35.39 -9.40
CA ASP A 3 0.54 34.75 -10.35
C ASP A 3 1.82 34.26 -9.62
N ASN A 4 1.98 34.66 -8.35
CA ASN A 4 3.13 34.32 -7.50
C ASN A 4 2.69 33.53 -6.26
N TYR A 5 3.42 32.47 -5.94
CA TYR A 5 3.25 31.65 -4.74
C TYR A 5 4.60 31.41 -4.07
N ASP A 6 4.58 31.21 -2.76
CA ASP A 6 5.79 30.77 -2.05
C ASP A 6 6.06 29.29 -2.42
N VAL A 7 5.00 28.47 -2.46
CA VAL A 7 5.09 27.05 -2.86
C VAL A 7 3.99 26.66 -3.82
N ILE A 8 4.37 26.00 -4.92
CA ILE A 8 3.45 25.28 -5.80
C ILE A 8 3.68 23.77 -5.68
N ILE A 9 2.61 23.02 -5.43
CA ILE A 9 2.60 21.56 -5.42
C ILE A 9 1.95 21.06 -6.72
N ILE A 10 2.58 20.13 -7.43
CA ILE A 10 2.01 19.46 -8.61
C ILE A 10 1.61 18.03 -8.25
N GLY A 11 0.31 17.82 -8.05
CA GLY A 11 -0.30 16.55 -7.65
C GLY A 11 -1.04 16.66 -6.32
N GLY A 12 -2.32 16.30 -6.28
CA GLY A 12 -3.19 16.35 -5.10
C GLY A 12 -3.33 15.00 -4.38
N GLY A 13 -2.38 14.07 -4.56
CA GLY A 13 -2.31 12.79 -3.85
C GLY A 13 -1.85 12.91 -2.39
N PRO A 14 -1.71 11.78 -1.65
CA PRO A 14 -1.34 11.78 -0.22
C PRO A 14 -0.17 12.69 0.13
N GLY A 15 0.96 12.57 -0.58
CA GLY A 15 2.10 13.46 -0.32
C GLY A 15 1.82 14.92 -0.67
N GLY A 16 1.17 15.16 -1.81
CA GLY A 16 0.96 16.52 -2.30
C GLY A 16 -0.05 17.34 -1.49
N TYR A 17 -1.23 16.77 -1.18
CA TYR A 17 -2.22 17.52 -0.40
C TYR A 17 -1.77 17.71 1.05
N VAL A 18 -1.02 16.77 1.64
CA VAL A 18 -0.45 16.94 2.98
C VAL A 18 0.64 18.00 2.96
N ALA A 19 1.56 17.97 1.99
CA ALA A 19 2.57 19.02 1.83
C ALA A 19 1.91 20.40 1.69
N ALA A 20 0.85 20.52 0.86
CA ALA A 20 0.15 21.78 0.67
C ALA A 20 -0.47 22.32 1.97
N ILE A 21 -1.11 21.44 2.77
CA ILE A 21 -1.66 21.82 4.07
C ILE A 21 -0.54 22.22 5.03
N ARG A 22 0.56 21.46 5.10
CA ARG A 22 1.68 21.76 6.02
C ARG A 22 2.37 23.07 5.65
N CYS A 23 2.63 23.33 4.37
CA CYS A 23 3.17 24.61 3.89
C CYS A 23 2.27 25.79 4.31
N ALA A 24 0.96 25.67 4.13
CA ALA A 24 0.02 26.71 4.53
C ALA A 24 -0.02 26.92 6.06
N GLN A 25 0.07 25.85 6.85
CA GLN A 25 0.18 25.94 8.32
C GLN A 25 1.46 26.63 8.77
N LEU A 26 2.55 26.50 8.00
CA LEU A 26 3.82 27.18 8.22
C LEU A 26 3.82 28.64 7.71
N GLY A 27 2.69 29.13 7.19
CA GLY A 27 2.49 30.52 6.78
C GLY A 27 2.80 30.82 5.31
N LEU A 28 3.08 29.79 4.50
CA LEU A 28 3.42 29.96 3.09
C LEU A 28 2.16 30.10 2.22
N ASN A 29 2.16 31.08 1.32
CA ASN A 29 1.16 31.21 0.27
C ASN A 29 1.28 30.04 -0.72
N THR A 30 0.34 29.10 -0.63
CA THR A 30 0.48 27.77 -1.21
C THR A 30 -0.60 27.49 -2.26
N ALA A 31 -0.19 26.98 -3.42
CA ALA A 31 -1.08 26.41 -4.43
C ALA A 31 -0.83 24.92 -4.63
N CYS A 32 -1.90 24.17 -4.91
CA CYS A 32 -1.84 22.74 -5.26
C CYS A 32 -2.58 22.52 -6.59
N ILE A 33 -1.87 21.98 -7.58
CA ILE A 33 -2.39 21.66 -8.91
C ILE A 33 -2.80 20.18 -8.95
N GLU A 34 -4.04 19.89 -9.31
CA GLU A 34 -4.55 18.51 -9.49
C GLU A 34 -5.46 18.44 -10.71
N LYS A 35 -5.21 17.44 -11.57
CA LYS A 35 -5.92 17.25 -12.85
C LYS A 35 -7.01 16.20 -12.80
N ARG A 36 -7.04 15.36 -11.75
CA ARG A 36 -7.93 14.21 -11.67
C ARG A 36 -9.39 14.64 -11.71
N ILE A 37 -10.11 14.00 -12.62
CA ILE A 37 -11.57 13.98 -12.68
C ILE A 37 -12.06 12.64 -12.13
N ASN A 38 -13.06 12.68 -11.27
CA ASN A 38 -13.69 11.47 -10.72
C ASN A 38 -14.74 10.90 -11.71
N LYS A 39 -15.39 9.81 -11.32
CA LYS A 39 -16.42 9.16 -12.17
C LYS A 39 -17.69 9.99 -12.37
N GLN A 40 -17.90 11.03 -11.57
CA GLN A 40 -19.01 11.95 -11.67
C GLN A 40 -18.67 13.17 -12.55
N ASP A 41 -17.53 13.13 -13.26
CA ASP A 41 -17.03 14.23 -14.09
C ASP A 41 -16.70 15.50 -13.29
N GLU A 42 -16.33 15.32 -12.01
CA GLU A 42 -15.98 16.40 -11.09
C GLU A 42 -14.48 16.35 -10.72
N PRO A 43 -13.80 17.49 -10.55
CA PRO A 43 -12.44 17.54 -10.03
C PRO A 43 -12.34 16.88 -8.64
N ALA A 44 -11.31 16.06 -8.43
CA ALA A 44 -11.14 15.33 -7.17
C ALA A 44 -9.69 15.29 -6.68
N LEU A 45 -9.51 15.66 -5.40
CA LEU A 45 -8.23 15.54 -4.67
C LEU A 45 -8.06 14.12 -4.10
N GLY A 46 -6.94 13.87 -3.42
CA GLY A 46 -6.60 12.60 -2.76
C GLY A 46 -5.88 11.58 -3.64
N GLY A 47 -5.70 11.89 -4.93
CA GLY A 47 -4.89 11.12 -5.88
C GLY A 47 -5.28 9.63 -5.97
N THR A 48 -4.30 8.78 -6.28
CA THR A 48 -4.49 7.33 -6.44
C THR A 48 -5.06 6.69 -5.19
N CYS A 49 -4.48 6.95 -4.01
CA CYS A 49 -4.82 6.26 -2.77
C CYS A 49 -6.30 6.44 -2.40
N LEU A 50 -6.83 7.65 -2.56
CA LEU A 50 -8.22 7.92 -2.19
C LEU A 50 -9.23 7.50 -3.26
N ASN A 51 -8.90 7.73 -4.54
CA ASN A 51 -9.88 7.57 -5.62
C ASN A 51 -9.91 6.15 -6.20
N VAL A 52 -8.75 5.50 -6.34
CA VAL A 52 -8.59 4.24 -7.11
C VAL A 52 -7.57 3.27 -6.49
N GLY A 53 -7.34 3.36 -5.18
CA GLY A 53 -6.31 2.59 -4.49
C GLY A 53 -6.73 2.17 -3.07
N CYS A 54 -6.06 2.72 -2.06
CA CYS A 54 -6.18 2.34 -0.65
C CYS A 54 -7.64 2.29 -0.15
N ILE A 55 -8.37 3.41 -0.24
CA ILE A 55 -9.71 3.51 0.32
C ILE A 55 -10.71 2.62 -0.40
N PRO A 56 -10.80 2.62 -1.75
CA PRO A 56 -11.75 1.77 -2.43
C PRO A 56 -11.45 0.27 -2.23
N SER A 57 -10.19 -0.16 -2.24
CA SER A 57 -9.84 -1.56 -1.95
C SER A 57 -10.26 -1.96 -0.54
N LYS A 58 -9.96 -1.15 0.49
CA LYS A 58 -10.30 -1.43 1.90
C LYS A 58 -11.82 -1.50 2.10
N ALA A 59 -12.57 -0.60 1.48
CA ALA A 59 -14.02 -0.63 1.54
C ALA A 59 -14.62 -1.94 0.98
N LEU A 60 -14.03 -2.51 -0.08
CA LEU A 60 -14.48 -3.77 -0.67
C LEU A 60 -13.95 -4.99 0.09
N LEU A 61 -12.72 -4.95 0.61
CA LEU A 61 -12.16 -5.99 1.49
C LEU A 61 -13.04 -6.18 2.72
N ASP A 62 -13.44 -5.10 3.38
CA ASP A 62 -14.33 -5.14 4.53
C ASP A 62 -15.71 -5.70 4.19
N SER A 63 -16.27 -5.29 3.05
CA SER A 63 -17.61 -5.74 2.63
C SER A 63 -17.61 -7.22 2.26
N SER A 64 -16.62 -7.65 1.47
CA SER A 64 -16.45 -9.03 1.04
C SER A 64 -16.10 -9.96 2.21
N TRP A 65 -15.34 -9.49 3.20
CA TRP A 65 -15.08 -10.26 4.42
C TRP A 65 -16.36 -10.48 5.23
N LYS A 66 -17.18 -9.44 5.43
CA LYS A 66 -18.47 -9.58 6.13
C LYS A 66 -19.42 -10.53 5.43
N TYR A 67 -19.44 -10.49 4.10
CA TYR A 67 -20.19 -11.46 3.29
C TYR A 67 -19.69 -12.89 3.52
N HIS A 68 -18.37 -13.10 3.43
CA HIS A 68 -17.75 -14.40 3.66
C HIS A 68 -18.01 -14.95 5.08
N GLU A 69 -17.87 -14.13 6.12
CA GLU A 69 -18.17 -14.51 7.50
C GLU A 69 -19.61 -14.98 7.65
N THR A 70 -20.54 -14.21 7.10
CA THR A 70 -21.98 -14.48 7.13
C THR A 70 -22.31 -15.83 6.49
N GLU A 71 -21.66 -16.14 5.36
CA GLU A 71 -21.87 -17.38 4.62
C GLU A 71 -21.24 -18.61 5.29
N SER A 72 -20.02 -18.48 5.82
CA SER A 72 -19.17 -19.65 6.09
C SER A 72 -18.62 -19.75 7.52
N ALA A 73 -18.62 -18.69 8.32
CA ALA A 73 -17.90 -18.66 9.60
C ALA A 73 -18.81 -18.56 10.84
N LEU A 74 -20.07 -18.12 10.69
CA LEU A 74 -20.95 -17.88 11.83
C LEU A 74 -21.52 -19.15 12.49
N ALA A 75 -21.45 -20.30 11.83
CA ALA A 75 -22.01 -21.57 12.34
C ALA A 75 -21.34 -22.02 13.65
N ASP A 76 -20.03 -21.80 13.80
CA ASP A 76 -19.28 -22.14 15.01
C ASP A 76 -19.67 -21.25 16.21
N HIS A 77 -20.25 -20.08 15.95
CA HIS A 77 -20.86 -19.22 16.96
C HIS A 77 -22.31 -19.61 17.31
N GLY A 78 -22.84 -20.69 16.73
CA GLY A 78 -24.23 -21.10 16.90
C GLY A 78 -25.24 -20.24 16.14
N ILE A 79 -24.77 -19.33 15.28
CA ILE A 79 -25.61 -18.47 14.45
C ILE A 79 -25.83 -19.17 13.11
N LYS A 80 -27.08 -19.53 12.81
CA LYS A 80 -27.45 -20.23 11.57
C LYS A 80 -28.21 -19.29 10.66
N ILE A 81 -27.63 -19.00 9.51
CA ILE A 81 -28.23 -18.17 8.45
C ILE A 81 -28.58 -19.06 7.27
N LYS A 82 -29.73 -18.80 6.63
CA LYS A 82 -30.16 -19.53 5.43
C LYS A 82 -29.67 -18.80 4.17
N GLY A 83 -28.35 -18.73 4.00
CA GLY A 83 -27.69 -18.01 2.91
C GLY A 83 -27.78 -16.49 3.00
N ALA A 84 -26.83 -15.82 2.34
CA ALA A 84 -26.73 -14.39 2.17
C ALA A 84 -26.76 -14.03 0.69
N ASP A 85 -27.70 -13.16 0.31
CA ASP A 85 -27.78 -12.61 -1.04
C ASP A 85 -26.79 -11.46 -1.20
N LEU A 86 -25.98 -11.51 -2.26
CA LEU A 86 -25.06 -10.44 -2.61
C LEU A 86 -25.77 -9.38 -3.47
N ASP A 87 -25.87 -8.15 -2.96
CA ASP A 87 -26.18 -6.96 -3.74
C ASP A 87 -24.89 -6.18 -4.04
N LEU A 88 -24.29 -6.48 -5.21
CA LEU A 88 -23.03 -5.88 -5.64
C LEU A 88 -23.18 -4.37 -5.92
N GLU A 89 -24.31 -3.94 -6.47
CA GLU A 89 -24.54 -2.53 -6.78
C GLU A 89 -24.50 -1.69 -5.49
N THR A 90 -25.19 -2.15 -4.44
CA THR A 90 -25.17 -1.49 -3.13
C THR A 90 -23.76 -1.47 -2.52
N MET A 91 -23.00 -2.57 -2.64
CA MET A 91 -21.62 -2.64 -2.16
C MET A 91 -20.69 -1.63 -2.86
N LEU A 92 -20.76 -1.53 -4.19
CA LEU A 92 -19.97 -0.56 -4.97
C LEU A 92 -20.40 0.89 -4.68
N LYS A 93 -21.71 1.14 -4.56
CA LYS A 93 -22.23 2.47 -4.19
C LYS A 93 -21.77 2.91 -2.80
N ARG A 94 -21.65 1.99 -1.83
CA ARG A 94 -21.07 2.27 -0.51
C ARG A 94 -19.63 2.76 -0.64
N LYS A 95 -18.80 2.02 -1.39
CA LYS A 95 -17.41 2.41 -1.68
C LYS A 95 -17.35 3.80 -2.30
N ASP A 96 -18.12 4.05 -3.35
CA ASP A 96 -18.11 5.34 -4.05
C ASP A 96 -18.56 6.50 -3.14
N THR A 97 -19.50 6.25 -2.23
CA THR A 97 -19.93 7.25 -1.22
C THR A 97 -18.81 7.60 -0.25
N ILE A 98 -18.04 6.60 0.21
CA ILE A 98 -16.88 6.81 1.10
C ILE A 98 -15.83 7.66 0.38
N VAL A 99 -15.49 7.31 -0.87
CA VAL A 99 -14.54 8.08 -1.70
C VAL A 99 -15.02 9.52 -1.85
N LYS A 100 -16.28 9.75 -2.23
CA LYS A 100 -16.86 11.08 -2.39
C LYS A 100 -16.78 11.93 -1.11
N ASN A 101 -17.10 11.34 0.03
CA ASN A 101 -17.08 12.07 1.30
C ASN A 101 -15.66 12.51 1.67
N LEU A 102 -14.68 11.64 1.47
CA LEU A 102 -13.29 11.92 1.82
C LEU A 102 -12.64 12.91 0.83
N THR A 103 -12.91 12.80 -0.47
CA THR A 103 -12.39 13.76 -1.47
C THR A 103 -12.95 15.16 -1.21
N GLY A 104 -14.25 15.27 -0.90
CA GLY A 104 -14.88 16.51 -0.46
C GLY A 104 -14.29 17.05 0.85
N GLY A 105 -13.95 16.17 1.79
CA GLY A 105 -13.25 16.52 3.04
C GLY A 105 -11.90 17.18 2.79
N ILE A 106 -11.09 16.67 1.85
CA ILE A 106 -9.80 17.29 1.49
C ILE A 106 -10.02 18.69 0.90
N ALA A 107 -11.01 18.88 0.02
CA ALA A 107 -11.32 20.21 -0.52
C ALA A 107 -11.74 21.21 0.59
N GLN A 108 -12.48 20.74 1.61
CA GLN A 108 -12.79 21.55 2.80
C GLN A 108 -11.55 21.88 3.62
N LEU A 109 -10.61 20.93 3.78
CA LEU A 109 -9.33 21.18 4.47
C LEU A 109 -8.48 22.22 3.74
N PHE A 110 -8.41 22.17 2.40
CA PHE A 110 -7.73 23.20 1.61
C PHE A 110 -8.34 24.57 1.84
N LYS A 111 -9.67 24.69 1.81
CA LYS A 111 -10.38 25.94 2.11
C LYS A 111 -10.08 26.45 3.51
N ALA A 112 -10.09 25.57 4.52
CA ALA A 112 -9.80 25.93 5.91
C ALA A 112 -8.36 26.43 6.10
N ASN A 113 -7.40 25.85 5.39
CA ASN A 113 -5.99 26.25 5.41
C ASN A 113 -5.63 27.33 4.38
N LYS A 114 -6.59 27.82 3.60
CA LYS A 114 -6.38 28.82 2.52
C LYS A 114 -5.39 28.36 1.43
N VAL A 115 -5.32 27.05 1.18
CA VAL A 115 -4.59 26.50 0.03
C VAL A 115 -5.37 26.79 -1.25
N THR A 116 -4.71 27.35 -2.26
CA THR A 116 -5.33 27.57 -3.57
C THR A 116 -5.35 26.26 -4.35
N TRP A 117 -6.53 25.69 -4.57
CA TRP A 117 -6.70 24.52 -5.44
C TRP A 117 -6.82 24.95 -6.90
N LEU A 118 -5.82 24.57 -7.70
CA LEU A 118 -5.78 24.81 -9.14
C LEU A 118 -6.16 23.52 -9.88
N GLN A 119 -7.33 23.52 -10.51
CA GLN A 119 -7.88 22.34 -11.17
C GLN A 119 -7.39 22.26 -12.61
N GLY A 120 -6.48 21.33 -12.90
CA GLY A 120 -5.83 21.21 -14.20
C GLY A 120 -4.45 20.56 -14.11
N THR A 121 -3.69 20.65 -15.20
CA THR A 121 -2.35 20.05 -15.31
C THR A 121 -1.28 21.09 -15.03
N GLY A 122 -0.24 20.71 -14.28
CA GLY A 122 0.94 21.54 -14.04
C GLY A 122 2.18 20.91 -14.69
N GLN A 123 2.99 21.72 -15.34
CA GLN A 123 4.30 21.34 -15.86
C GLN A 123 5.38 22.27 -15.32
N LEU A 124 6.42 21.71 -14.70
CA LEU A 124 7.59 22.47 -14.27
C LEU A 124 8.41 22.91 -15.50
N LYS A 125 8.71 24.21 -15.56
CA LYS A 125 9.62 24.84 -16.53
C LYS A 125 10.91 25.30 -15.85
N SER A 126 11.86 25.82 -16.62
CA SER A 126 13.05 26.47 -16.08
C SER A 126 12.71 27.64 -15.15
N GLY A 127 13.60 27.96 -14.20
CA GLY A 127 13.42 29.10 -13.30
C GLY A 127 12.28 28.93 -12.27
N LYS A 128 11.86 27.69 -11.98
CA LYS A 128 10.75 27.38 -11.06
C LYS A 128 9.40 27.99 -11.50
N GLN A 129 9.25 28.21 -12.80
CA GLN A 129 7.95 28.54 -13.38
C GLN A 129 7.14 27.27 -13.56
N VAL A 130 5.83 27.38 -13.36
CA VAL A 130 4.90 26.27 -13.58
C VAL A 130 3.88 26.70 -14.61
N GLU A 131 3.87 26.00 -15.75
CA GLU A 131 2.80 26.14 -16.73
C GLU A 131 1.58 25.39 -16.21
N PHE A 132 0.52 26.13 -15.92
CA PHE A 132 -0.76 25.62 -15.47
C PHE A 132 -1.76 25.66 -16.62
N GLN A 133 -2.18 24.48 -17.06
CA GLN A 133 -3.28 24.31 -18.00
C GLN A 133 -4.55 23.96 -17.21
N PRO A 134 -5.47 24.91 -16.99
CA PRO A 134 -6.71 24.62 -16.29
C PRO A 134 -7.57 23.62 -17.09
N LEU A 135 -8.49 22.94 -16.40
CA LEU A 135 -9.51 22.12 -17.06
C LEU A 135 -10.37 22.95 -18.02
N GLU A 136 -10.64 24.21 -17.66
CA GLU A 136 -11.38 25.18 -18.45
C GLU A 136 -10.64 26.52 -18.46
N GLY A 137 -10.47 27.11 -19.65
CA GLY A 137 -9.81 28.40 -19.85
C GLY A 137 -8.40 28.31 -20.43
N ASP A 138 -7.72 29.45 -20.44
CA ASP A 138 -6.40 29.59 -21.08
C ASP A 138 -5.26 29.14 -20.16
N THR A 139 -4.19 28.63 -20.77
CA THR A 139 -2.95 28.26 -20.07
C THR A 139 -2.28 29.49 -19.46
N GLN A 140 -1.74 29.32 -18.25
CA GLN A 140 -1.10 30.37 -17.47
C GLN A 140 0.30 29.95 -17.06
N THR A 141 1.20 30.91 -16.90
CA THR A 141 2.51 30.69 -16.28
C THR A 141 2.48 31.25 -14.87
N LEU A 142 2.72 30.39 -13.89
CA LEU A 142 2.78 30.74 -12.48
C LEU A 142 4.24 30.76 -12.03
N GLN A 143 4.58 31.66 -11.11
CA GLN A 143 5.92 31.72 -10.51
C GLN A 143 5.87 31.21 -9.07
N ALA A 144 6.86 30.39 -8.71
CA ALA A 144 7.03 29.92 -7.34
C ALA A 144 8.43 30.21 -6.79
N GLU A 145 8.55 30.40 -5.48
CA GLU A 145 9.84 30.33 -4.79
C GLU A 145 10.29 28.87 -4.63
N HIS A 146 9.35 27.96 -4.38
CA HIS A 146 9.58 26.52 -4.27
C HIS A 146 8.55 25.70 -5.02
N VAL A 147 8.96 24.52 -5.53
CA VAL A 147 8.05 23.57 -6.20
C VAL A 147 8.19 22.19 -5.58
N ILE A 148 7.06 21.54 -5.29
CA ILE A 148 7.02 20.14 -4.82
C ILE A 148 6.31 19.29 -5.88
N LEU A 149 7.04 18.34 -6.46
CA LEU A 149 6.52 17.40 -7.44
C LEU A 149 5.96 16.17 -6.72
N ALA A 150 4.64 15.93 -6.87
CA ALA A 150 3.90 14.88 -6.18
C ALA A 150 2.89 14.17 -7.12
N ALA A 151 3.24 14.03 -8.40
CA ALA A 151 2.38 13.45 -9.45
C ALA A 151 2.10 11.94 -9.29
N GLY A 152 2.80 11.27 -8.37
CA GLY A 152 2.53 9.90 -7.97
C GLY A 152 2.93 8.86 -9.02
N SER A 153 2.10 7.84 -9.18
CA SER A 153 2.38 6.65 -9.99
C SER A 153 1.15 6.18 -10.77
N VAL A 154 1.39 5.31 -11.73
CA VAL A 154 0.38 4.57 -12.51
C VAL A 154 0.70 3.07 -12.53
N PRO A 155 -0.29 2.20 -12.81
CA PRO A 155 -0.03 0.77 -13.03
C PRO A 155 1.04 0.55 -14.12
N VAL A 156 1.84 -0.50 -13.95
CA VAL A 156 2.75 -0.97 -15.01
C VAL A 156 1.91 -1.64 -16.10
N ASP A 157 2.12 -1.22 -17.34
CA ASP A 157 1.55 -1.87 -18.51
C ASP A 157 2.49 -2.97 -19.00
N ILE A 158 1.92 -4.12 -19.40
CA ILE A 158 2.67 -5.24 -19.95
C ILE A 158 2.13 -5.57 -21.35
N PRO A 159 2.97 -5.52 -22.41
CA PRO A 159 2.48 -5.74 -23.78
C PRO A 159 1.78 -7.08 -24.02
N VAL A 160 2.11 -8.10 -23.22
CA VAL A 160 1.50 -9.44 -23.30
C VAL A 160 0.06 -9.47 -22.77
N ALA A 161 -0.36 -8.47 -22.00
CA ALA A 161 -1.71 -8.33 -21.46
C ALA A 161 -2.15 -6.86 -21.42
N SER A 162 -2.29 -6.25 -22.60
CA SER A 162 -2.73 -4.86 -22.72
C SER A 162 -4.12 -4.65 -22.12
N VAL A 163 -4.21 -3.66 -21.24
CA VAL A 163 -5.43 -3.32 -20.51
C VAL A 163 -6.44 -2.62 -21.43
N ASP A 164 -7.67 -3.14 -21.50
CA ASP A 164 -8.80 -2.56 -22.26
C ASP A 164 -9.90 -1.97 -21.36
N GLN A 165 -9.73 -2.08 -20.03
CA GLN A 165 -10.69 -1.67 -19.00
C GLN A 165 -12.07 -2.36 -19.13
N LYS A 166 -12.14 -3.51 -19.79
CA LYS A 166 -13.36 -4.31 -19.99
C LYS A 166 -13.16 -5.77 -19.61
N VAL A 167 -12.30 -6.49 -20.32
CA VAL A 167 -11.97 -7.90 -20.06
C VAL A 167 -10.63 -7.99 -19.35
N ILE A 168 -9.64 -7.22 -19.81
CA ILE A 168 -8.33 -7.07 -19.18
C ILE A 168 -8.30 -5.71 -18.51
N VAL A 169 -8.23 -5.70 -17.18
CA VAL A 169 -8.28 -4.48 -16.36
C VAL A 169 -7.00 -4.33 -15.56
N ASP A 170 -6.70 -3.10 -15.14
CA ASP A 170 -5.76 -2.86 -14.05
C ASP A 170 -6.50 -2.83 -12.70
N SER A 171 -5.81 -2.38 -11.65
CA SER A 171 -6.41 -2.22 -10.33
C SER A 171 -7.60 -1.25 -10.30
N THR A 172 -7.69 -0.27 -11.21
CA THR A 172 -8.82 0.67 -11.25
C THR A 172 -10.07 -0.03 -11.76
N GLY A 173 -10.02 -0.72 -12.90
CA GLY A 173 -11.18 -1.47 -13.40
C GLY A 173 -11.60 -2.60 -12.47
N ALA A 174 -10.64 -3.24 -11.80
CA ALA A 174 -10.89 -4.31 -10.82
C ALA A 174 -11.66 -3.86 -9.56
N LEU A 175 -11.72 -2.56 -9.27
CA LEU A 175 -12.50 -2.01 -8.15
C LEU A 175 -13.97 -1.76 -8.53
N ASP A 176 -14.33 -1.95 -9.79
CA ASP A 176 -15.57 -1.48 -10.40
C ASP A 176 -16.23 -2.50 -11.34
N PHE A 177 -15.99 -3.79 -11.14
CA PHE A 177 -16.71 -4.81 -11.90
C PHE A 177 -18.22 -4.73 -11.65
N ASP A 178 -18.98 -4.76 -12.73
CA ASP A 178 -20.44 -4.72 -12.75
C ASP A 178 -21.09 -6.05 -12.33
N LYS A 179 -20.32 -7.13 -12.34
CA LYS A 179 -20.72 -8.47 -11.91
C LYS A 179 -19.52 -9.23 -11.36
N VAL A 180 -19.76 -10.18 -10.46
CA VAL A 180 -18.72 -11.10 -9.99
C VAL A 180 -18.30 -12.00 -11.17
N PRO A 181 -17.02 -11.97 -11.61
CA PRO A 181 -16.55 -12.89 -12.65
C PRO A 181 -16.56 -14.33 -12.11
N LYS A 182 -16.95 -15.32 -12.92
CA LYS A 182 -16.93 -16.71 -12.46
C LYS A 182 -15.48 -17.19 -12.34
N ARG A 183 -14.66 -16.87 -13.34
CA ARG A 183 -13.20 -17.12 -13.32
C ARG A 183 -12.44 -15.81 -13.45
N LEU A 184 -11.52 -15.58 -12.51
CA LEU A 184 -10.71 -14.37 -12.44
C LEU A 184 -9.22 -14.74 -12.48
N GLY A 185 -8.52 -14.22 -13.48
CA GLY A 185 -7.06 -14.26 -13.53
C GLY A 185 -6.48 -13.00 -12.88
N VAL A 186 -5.38 -13.13 -12.15
CA VAL A 186 -4.60 -12.01 -11.62
C VAL A 186 -3.13 -12.22 -11.98
N ILE A 187 -2.52 -11.25 -12.68
CA ILE A 187 -1.09 -11.27 -12.98
C ILE A 187 -0.38 -10.41 -11.93
N GLY A 188 0.43 -11.05 -11.10
CA GLY A 188 1.15 -10.45 -9.97
C GLY A 188 0.57 -10.85 -8.62
N ALA A 189 1.35 -11.54 -7.81
CA ALA A 189 1.04 -11.95 -6.42
C ALA A 189 1.56 -10.94 -5.38
N GLY A 190 1.69 -9.67 -5.76
CA GLY A 190 1.96 -8.57 -4.83
C GLY A 190 0.73 -8.13 -4.03
N VAL A 191 0.90 -7.12 -3.19
CA VAL A 191 -0.13 -6.55 -2.30
C VAL A 191 -1.46 -6.32 -3.02
N ILE A 192 -1.43 -5.62 -4.15
CA ILE A 192 -2.63 -5.24 -4.92
C ILE A 192 -3.36 -6.48 -5.48
N GLY A 193 -2.60 -7.41 -6.07
CA GLY A 193 -3.18 -8.62 -6.66
C GLY A 193 -3.83 -9.53 -5.62
N LEU A 194 -3.19 -9.70 -4.46
CA LEU A 194 -3.73 -10.48 -3.35
C LEU A 194 -4.98 -9.85 -2.72
N GLU A 195 -4.98 -8.52 -2.52
CA GLU A 195 -6.16 -7.82 -2.00
C GLU A 195 -7.36 -7.95 -2.95
N LEU A 196 -7.17 -7.63 -4.24
CA LEU A 196 -8.26 -7.69 -5.23
C LEU A 196 -8.72 -9.13 -5.48
N GLY A 197 -7.80 -10.08 -5.57
CA GLY A 197 -8.12 -11.50 -5.66
C GLY A 197 -8.94 -11.97 -4.46
N SER A 198 -8.58 -11.54 -3.25
CA SER A 198 -9.35 -11.87 -2.04
C SER A 198 -10.76 -11.30 -2.05
N VAL A 199 -10.95 -10.05 -2.50
CA VAL A 199 -12.28 -9.44 -2.63
C VAL A 199 -13.18 -10.32 -3.48
N TRP A 200 -12.75 -10.60 -4.72
CA TRP A 200 -13.59 -11.30 -5.69
C TRP A 200 -13.73 -12.79 -5.38
N GLY A 201 -12.70 -13.43 -4.84
CA GLY A 201 -12.76 -14.82 -4.37
C GLY A 201 -13.82 -15.02 -3.29
N ARG A 202 -13.89 -14.10 -2.30
CA ARG A 202 -14.91 -14.13 -1.23
C ARG A 202 -16.33 -13.94 -1.76
N LEU A 203 -16.50 -13.26 -2.89
CA LEU A 203 -17.79 -13.04 -3.53
C LEU A 203 -18.19 -14.17 -4.50
N GLY A 204 -17.34 -15.17 -4.68
CA GLY A 204 -17.64 -16.39 -5.44
C GLY A 204 -16.82 -16.61 -6.72
N SER A 205 -15.82 -15.77 -7.02
CA SER A 205 -14.91 -16.02 -8.15
C SER A 205 -13.97 -17.19 -7.87
N GLU A 206 -13.73 -18.03 -8.88
CA GLU A 206 -12.56 -18.91 -8.93
C GLU A 206 -11.34 -18.08 -9.35
N VAL A 207 -10.41 -17.87 -8.42
CA VAL A 207 -9.28 -16.94 -8.61
C VAL A 207 -7.98 -17.68 -8.81
N VAL A 208 -7.29 -17.38 -9.92
CA VAL A 208 -5.93 -17.84 -10.19
C VAL A 208 -4.98 -16.63 -10.21
N VAL A 209 -3.92 -16.70 -9.43
CA VAL A 209 -2.88 -15.67 -9.34
C VAL A 209 -1.59 -16.20 -9.96
N LEU A 210 -1.16 -15.58 -11.06
CA LEU A 210 0.05 -15.92 -11.79
C LEU A 210 1.18 -14.96 -11.38
N GLU A 211 2.24 -15.49 -10.79
CA GLU A 211 3.43 -14.73 -10.38
C GLU A 211 4.66 -15.23 -11.13
N ALA A 212 5.41 -14.30 -11.73
CA ALA A 212 6.54 -14.65 -12.58
C ALA A 212 7.76 -15.11 -11.78
N VAL A 213 7.90 -14.68 -10.51
CA VAL A 213 9.01 -15.08 -9.65
C VAL A 213 8.69 -16.31 -8.81
N ASP A 214 9.74 -16.99 -8.33
CA ASP A 214 9.62 -18.22 -7.54
C ASP A 214 9.31 -17.96 -6.06
N ASP A 215 9.66 -16.76 -5.55
CA ASP A 215 9.47 -16.38 -4.16
C ASP A 215 8.14 -15.62 -3.96
N PHE A 216 7.31 -16.11 -3.05
CA PHE A 216 6.07 -15.43 -2.67
C PHE A 216 6.36 -14.27 -1.71
N LEU A 217 5.86 -13.07 -2.02
CA LEU A 217 6.06 -11.85 -1.23
C LEU A 217 7.52 -11.64 -0.80
N PRO A 218 8.47 -11.48 -1.75
CA PRO A 218 9.91 -11.48 -1.45
C PRO A 218 10.38 -10.35 -0.53
N ALA A 219 9.58 -9.29 -0.35
CA ALA A 219 9.85 -8.20 0.58
C ALA A 219 9.35 -8.45 2.01
N VAL A 220 8.64 -9.57 2.25
CA VAL A 220 8.11 -9.97 3.56
C VAL A 220 9.01 -11.08 4.11
N ASP A 221 9.21 -11.09 5.43
CA ASP A 221 9.94 -12.16 6.12
C ASP A 221 9.46 -13.55 5.68
N LYS A 222 10.38 -14.47 5.35
CA LYS A 222 10.02 -15.75 4.71
C LYS A 222 9.09 -16.61 5.55
N GLN A 223 9.18 -16.54 6.89
CA GLN A 223 8.29 -17.31 7.76
C GLN A 223 6.86 -16.77 7.70
N ILE A 224 6.72 -15.45 7.63
CA ILE A 224 5.44 -14.74 7.55
C ILE A 224 4.82 -14.92 6.16
N ALA A 225 5.61 -14.74 5.10
CA ALA A 225 5.17 -14.97 3.71
C ALA A 225 4.65 -16.41 3.51
N LYS A 226 5.35 -17.39 4.06
CA LYS A 226 4.94 -18.81 3.98
C LYS A 226 3.63 -19.09 4.72
N ASP A 227 3.43 -18.53 5.91
CA ASP A 227 2.14 -18.70 6.61
C ASP A 227 1.03 -17.99 5.84
N ALA A 228 1.25 -16.75 5.39
CA ALA A 228 0.31 -15.99 4.58
C ALA A 228 -0.13 -16.76 3.32
N GLN A 229 0.82 -17.31 2.54
CA GLN A 229 0.52 -18.12 1.36
C GLN A 229 -0.41 -19.29 1.71
N LYS A 230 -0.10 -20.03 2.78
CA LYS A 230 -0.92 -21.15 3.25
C LYS A 230 -2.33 -20.70 3.63
N GLN A 231 -2.48 -19.56 4.30
CA GLN A 231 -3.80 -19.03 4.68
C GLN A 231 -4.63 -18.61 3.46
N PHE A 232 -3.99 -17.97 2.48
CA PHE A 232 -4.66 -17.50 1.25
C PHE A 232 -5.05 -18.66 0.33
N THR A 233 -4.18 -19.66 0.18
CA THR A 233 -4.53 -20.88 -0.57
C THR A 233 -5.64 -21.66 0.11
N LYS A 234 -5.68 -21.73 1.45
CA LYS A 234 -6.80 -22.35 2.19
C LYS A 234 -8.13 -21.63 1.93
N GLN A 235 -8.09 -20.32 1.66
CA GLN A 235 -9.28 -19.53 1.27
C GLN A 235 -9.66 -19.66 -0.21
N GLY A 236 -8.90 -20.42 -1.00
CA GLY A 236 -9.23 -20.71 -2.40
C GLY A 236 -8.51 -19.85 -3.43
N LEU A 237 -7.50 -19.04 -3.04
CA LEU A 237 -6.62 -18.42 -4.03
C LEU A 237 -5.63 -19.45 -4.58
N ASP A 238 -5.72 -19.76 -5.88
CA ASP A 238 -4.75 -20.60 -6.58
C ASP A 238 -3.53 -19.76 -6.99
N ILE A 239 -2.51 -19.73 -6.14
CA ILE A 239 -1.30 -18.93 -6.33
C ILE A 239 -0.22 -19.77 -7.01
N ARG A 240 0.09 -19.45 -8.27
CA ARG A 240 1.08 -20.13 -9.10
C ARG A 240 2.33 -19.27 -9.25
N LEU A 241 3.39 -19.65 -8.52
CA LEU A 241 4.71 -19.03 -8.57
C LEU A 241 5.51 -19.57 -9.77
N GLY A 242 6.46 -18.78 -10.27
CA GLY A 242 7.23 -19.12 -11.48
C GLY A 242 6.39 -19.22 -12.76
N ALA A 243 5.17 -18.68 -12.75
CA ALA A 243 4.23 -18.69 -13.87
C ALA A 243 4.33 -17.38 -14.66
N ARG A 244 5.17 -17.38 -15.69
CA ARG A 244 5.45 -16.20 -16.51
C ARG A 244 4.46 -16.10 -17.67
N VAL A 245 3.60 -15.08 -17.64
CA VAL A 245 2.67 -14.79 -18.75
C VAL A 245 3.44 -14.41 -20.02
N THR A 246 3.09 -15.06 -21.13
CA THR A 246 3.71 -14.89 -22.44
C THR A 246 2.77 -14.27 -23.48
N GLY A 247 1.46 -14.34 -23.26
CA GLY A 247 0.47 -13.73 -24.15
C GLY A 247 -0.94 -13.75 -23.57
N SER A 248 -1.81 -12.94 -24.17
CA SER A 248 -3.24 -12.97 -23.91
C SER A 248 -4.03 -12.68 -25.18
N GLU A 249 -5.16 -13.35 -25.35
CA GLU A 249 -6.05 -13.18 -26.48
C GLU A 249 -7.50 -13.05 -25.99
N VAL A 250 -8.12 -11.90 -26.24
CA VAL A 250 -9.54 -11.68 -25.93
C VAL A 250 -10.39 -12.35 -27.01
N LYS A 251 -11.18 -13.36 -26.62
CA LYS A 251 -12.14 -14.06 -27.47
C LYS A 251 -13.55 -13.81 -26.94
N LYS A 252 -14.28 -12.91 -27.61
CA LYS A 252 -15.60 -12.42 -27.17
C LYS A 252 -15.48 -11.71 -25.81
N ASP A 253 -16.12 -12.23 -24.76
CA ASP A 253 -16.18 -11.64 -23.42
C ASP A 253 -15.23 -12.33 -22.41
N GLN A 254 -14.30 -13.15 -22.91
CA GLN A 254 -13.30 -13.88 -22.12
C GLN A 254 -11.89 -13.63 -22.66
N VAL A 255 -10.89 -13.86 -21.82
CA VAL A 255 -9.48 -13.77 -22.18
C VAL A 255 -8.81 -15.11 -21.96
N VAL A 256 -8.11 -15.57 -22.99
CA VAL A 256 -7.22 -16.72 -22.94
C VAL A 256 -5.83 -16.21 -22.62
N VAL A 257 -5.22 -16.72 -21.54
CA VAL A 257 -3.88 -16.33 -21.08
C VAL A 257 -2.92 -17.50 -21.30
N SER A 258 -1.86 -17.24 -22.05
CA SER A 258 -0.75 -18.17 -22.21
C SER A 258 0.36 -17.81 -21.23
N PHE A 259 0.93 -18.81 -20.56
CA PHE A 259 2.04 -18.64 -19.63
C PHE A 259 2.97 -19.84 -19.64
N THR A 260 4.20 -19.65 -19.17
CA THR A 260 5.18 -20.72 -18.97
C THR A 260 5.42 -20.93 -17.49
N ASP A 261 5.35 -22.17 -17.05
CA ASP A 261 5.72 -22.60 -15.70
C ASP A 261 6.73 -23.76 -15.76
N LYS A 262 6.99 -24.39 -14.61
CA LYS A 262 7.92 -25.53 -14.50
C LYS A 262 7.51 -26.74 -15.37
N ASP A 263 6.24 -26.86 -15.72
CA ASP A 263 5.67 -27.99 -16.47
C ASP A 263 5.57 -27.67 -17.98
N GLY A 264 5.94 -26.45 -18.39
CA GLY A 264 6.04 -26.01 -19.79
C GLY A 264 5.08 -24.88 -20.13
N GLU A 265 4.63 -24.85 -21.39
CA GLU A 265 3.62 -23.90 -21.85
C GLU A 265 2.22 -24.34 -21.39
N GLN A 266 1.48 -23.39 -20.81
CA GLN A 266 0.13 -23.57 -20.29
C GLN A 266 -0.81 -22.53 -20.91
N GLU A 267 -2.10 -22.81 -20.87
CA GLU A 267 -3.16 -21.90 -21.29
C GLU A 267 -4.34 -21.96 -20.32
N GLU A 268 -4.91 -20.80 -19.97
CA GLU A 268 -6.07 -20.72 -19.11
C GLU A 268 -7.03 -19.59 -19.53
N THR A 269 -8.34 -19.83 -19.43
CA THR A 269 -9.37 -18.87 -19.85
C THR A 269 -10.10 -18.25 -18.66
N PHE A 270 -10.20 -16.92 -18.64
CA PHE A 270 -10.86 -16.16 -17.58
C PHE A 270 -11.96 -15.25 -18.13
N ASP A 271 -12.96 -14.94 -17.30
CA ASP A 271 -13.98 -13.93 -17.63
C ASP A 271 -13.42 -12.51 -17.49
N ARG A 272 -12.49 -12.33 -16.55
CA ARG A 272 -11.75 -11.09 -16.30
C ARG A 272 -10.30 -11.42 -15.96
N LEU A 273 -9.39 -10.53 -16.34
CA LEU A 273 -7.97 -10.59 -16.00
C LEU A 273 -7.54 -9.27 -15.38
N ILE A 274 -6.91 -9.32 -14.22
CA ILE A 274 -6.34 -8.16 -13.54
C ILE A 274 -4.83 -8.14 -13.78
N VAL A 275 -4.30 -7.03 -14.30
CA VAL A 275 -2.87 -6.76 -14.40
C VAL A 275 -2.44 -5.97 -13.16
N ALA A 276 -1.68 -6.61 -12.26
CA ALA A 276 -1.25 -6.08 -10.96
C ALA A 276 0.25 -6.30 -10.70
N VAL A 277 1.08 -6.25 -11.75
CA VAL A 277 2.52 -6.57 -11.69
C VAL A 277 3.40 -5.50 -11.05
N GLY A 278 2.83 -4.34 -10.71
CA GLY A 278 3.56 -3.25 -10.07
C GLY A 278 3.04 -1.87 -10.47
N ARG A 279 3.77 -0.85 -10.00
CA ARG A 279 3.50 0.56 -10.29
C ARG A 279 4.79 1.24 -10.76
N ARG A 280 4.64 2.26 -11.59
CA ARG A 280 5.75 3.09 -12.09
C ARG A 280 5.50 4.57 -11.78
N PRO A 281 6.54 5.39 -11.59
CA PRO A 281 6.39 6.84 -11.41
C PRO A 281 5.70 7.47 -12.64
N TYR A 282 4.88 8.50 -12.40
CA TYR A 282 4.15 9.20 -13.45
C TYR A 282 4.77 10.58 -13.73
N THR A 283 5.66 10.63 -14.72
CA THR A 283 6.40 11.84 -15.13
C THR A 283 5.93 12.43 -16.48
N GLU A 284 4.92 11.82 -17.10
CA GLU A 284 4.40 12.25 -18.40
C GLU A 284 3.84 13.67 -18.34
N GLY A 285 4.45 14.58 -19.11
CA GLY A 285 4.08 15.99 -19.14
C GLY A 285 4.41 16.77 -17.86
N LEU A 286 5.10 16.18 -16.88
CA LEU A 286 5.41 16.81 -15.60
C LEU A 286 6.56 17.83 -15.70
N LEU A 287 7.55 17.55 -16.54
CA LEU A 287 8.79 18.32 -16.68
C LEU A 287 8.94 18.78 -18.14
N SER A 288 9.28 20.05 -18.38
CA SER A 288 9.78 20.47 -19.68
C SER A 288 11.23 20.02 -19.89
N GLN A 289 11.69 20.07 -21.14
CA GLN A 289 13.07 19.72 -21.49
C GLN A 289 14.12 20.58 -20.78
N ASP A 290 13.77 21.81 -20.42
CA ASP A 290 14.63 22.79 -19.75
C ASP A 290 14.43 22.86 -18.22
N ALA A 291 13.60 22.00 -17.63
CA ALA A 291 13.31 22.01 -16.19
C ALA A 291 14.52 21.72 -15.31
N GLY A 292 15.54 21.01 -15.82
CA GLY A 292 16.80 20.75 -15.12
C GLY A 292 16.74 19.65 -14.05
N VAL A 293 15.62 18.92 -13.93
CA VAL A 293 15.44 17.82 -12.97
C VAL A 293 15.83 16.49 -13.62
N SER A 294 16.74 15.73 -12.99
CA SER A 294 17.18 14.43 -13.52
C SER A 294 16.18 13.31 -13.21
N LEU A 295 16.09 12.37 -14.16
CA LEU A 295 15.39 11.09 -13.99
C LEU A 295 16.41 9.95 -13.98
N ASP A 296 16.14 8.90 -13.21
CA ASP A 296 16.91 7.66 -13.28
C ASP A 296 16.46 6.77 -14.46
N GLU A 297 17.14 5.64 -14.65
CA GLU A 297 16.86 4.66 -15.70
C GLU A 297 15.46 4.01 -15.62
N ARG A 298 14.76 4.17 -14.49
CA ARG A 298 13.40 3.68 -14.24
C ARG A 298 12.37 4.81 -14.21
N ASN A 299 12.76 6.02 -14.62
CA ASN A 299 11.96 7.26 -14.64
C ASN A 299 11.59 7.82 -13.25
N TYR A 300 12.24 7.41 -12.16
CA TYR A 300 12.10 8.11 -10.89
C TYR A 300 12.84 9.44 -10.94
N ILE A 301 12.29 10.46 -10.27
CA ILE A 301 13.01 11.72 -10.08
C ILE A 301 14.13 11.50 -9.08
N TYR A 302 15.35 11.89 -9.46
CA TYR A 302 16.49 11.84 -8.55
C TYR A 302 16.32 12.86 -7.42
N VAL A 303 16.50 12.41 -6.18
CA VAL A 303 16.48 13.26 -4.99
C VAL A 303 17.45 12.80 -3.91
N ASP A 304 17.88 13.73 -3.06
CA ASP A 304 18.65 13.44 -1.84
C ASP A 304 17.78 12.83 -0.70
N SER A 305 18.37 12.69 0.49
CA SER A 305 17.68 12.14 1.67
C SER A 305 16.56 13.03 2.21
N GLN A 306 16.56 14.33 1.87
CA GLN A 306 15.51 15.31 2.22
C GLN A 306 14.65 15.67 1.01
N CYS A 307 14.62 14.79 0.00
CA CYS A 307 13.77 14.92 -1.19
C CYS A 307 14.08 16.15 -2.07
N ARG A 308 15.29 16.71 -2.00
CA ARG A 308 15.75 17.80 -2.90
C ARG A 308 16.17 17.23 -4.25
N THR A 309 15.73 17.87 -5.34
CA THR A 309 16.21 17.57 -6.69
C THR A 309 17.52 18.30 -7.00
N ASP A 310 18.06 18.12 -8.22
CA ASP A 310 19.22 18.87 -8.73
C ASP A 310 18.97 20.39 -8.84
N VAL A 311 17.71 20.81 -8.86
CA VAL A 311 17.31 22.21 -9.03
C VAL A 311 17.02 22.82 -7.65
N PRO A 312 17.77 23.86 -7.22
CA PRO A 312 17.55 24.49 -5.93
C PRO A 312 16.11 25.02 -5.78
N GLY A 313 15.45 24.61 -4.70
CA GLY A 313 14.07 24.96 -4.40
C GLY A 313 13.02 24.07 -5.09
N VAL A 314 13.43 23.05 -5.83
CA VAL A 314 12.53 22.02 -6.38
C VAL A 314 12.75 20.70 -5.65
N TYR A 315 11.64 20.10 -5.21
CA TYR A 315 11.58 18.87 -4.45
C TYR A 315 10.69 17.85 -5.16
N ALA A 316 10.87 16.56 -4.88
CA ALA A 316 9.98 15.51 -5.36
C ALA A 316 9.72 14.46 -4.27
N ILE A 317 8.47 14.01 -4.14
CA ILE A 317 8.02 13.16 -3.03
C ILE A 317 7.11 12.02 -3.48
N GLY A 318 6.90 11.06 -2.58
CA GLY A 318 5.96 9.95 -2.74
C GLY A 318 6.44 8.94 -3.78
N ASP A 319 5.52 8.44 -4.59
CA ASP A 319 5.80 7.41 -5.59
C ASP A 319 6.63 7.91 -6.79
N LEU A 320 6.90 9.22 -6.88
CA LEU A 320 7.77 9.78 -7.92
C LEU A 320 9.26 9.53 -7.66
N VAL A 321 9.63 9.15 -6.44
CA VAL A 321 11.03 9.04 -6.00
C VAL A 321 11.29 7.69 -5.34
N ARG A 322 12.57 7.41 -5.05
CA ARG A 322 13.02 6.20 -4.35
C ARG A 322 12.24 5.89 -3.05
N GLY A 323 12.27 4.62 -2.67
CA GLY A 323 11.66 4.09 -1.45
C GLY A 323 10.36 3.32 -1.72
N PRO A 324 9.71 2.81 -0.67
CA PRO A 324 8.46 2.06 -0.83
C PRO A 324 7.33 2.98 -1.33
N ALA A 325 6.57 2.50 -2.33
CA ALA A 325 5.42 3.19 -2.90
C ALA A 325 4.19 3.05 -1.97
N LEU A 326 4.23 3.75 -0.83
CA LEU A 326 3.23 3.71 0.23
C LEU A 326 2.71 5.11 0.55
N ALA A 327 1.41 5.19 0.85
CA ALA A 327 0.74 6.47 1.08
C ALA A 327 1.32 7.22 2.30
N HIS A 328 1.56 6.54 3.42
CA HIS A 328 2.15 7.12 4.61
C HIS A 328 3.61 7.57 4.40
N LYS A 329 4.39 6.85 3.58
CA LYS A 329 5.73 7.35 3.15
C LYS A 329 5.61 8.67 2.39
N ALA A 330 4.66 8.77 1.46
CA ALA A 330 4.44 10.00 0.71
C ALA A 330 3.97 11.16 1.61
N ILE A 331 3.10 10.87 2.58
CA ILE A 331 2.61 11.83 3.58
C ILE A 331 3.79 12.41 4.38
N GLU A 332 4.63 11.56 4.97
CA GLU A 332 5.76 11.99 5.79
C GLU A 332 6.83 12.74 4.98
N GLU A 333 7.10 12.32 3.74
CA GLU A 333 7.95 13.11 2.84
C GLU A 333 7.38 14.48 2.53
N GLY A 334 6.06 14.61 2.40
CA GLY A 334 5.38 15.89 2.20
C GLY A 334 5.51 16.83 3.40
N VAL A 335 5.38 16.29 4.62
CA VAL A 335 5.60 17.05 5.87
C VAL A 335 7.06 17.48 5.98
N MET A 336 7.99 16.55 5.79
CA MET A 336 9.43 16.81 5.82
C MET A 336 9.82 17.93 4.87
N VAL A 337 9.40 17.87 3.60
CA VAL A 337 9.76 18.89 2.60
C VAL A 337 9.18 20.26 2.97
N ALA A 338 7.95 20.33 3.46
CA ALA A 338 7.34 21.59 3.89
C ALA A 338 8.16 22.25 5.03
N GLU A 339 8.67 21.46 5.97
CA GLU A 339 9.50 21.95 7.08
C GLU A 339 10.92 22.31 6.62
N VAL A 340 11.50 21.53 5.71
CA VAL A 340 12.81 21.84 5.10
C VAL A 340 12.77 23.15 4.31
N ILE A 341 11.67 23.46 3.63
CA ILE A 341 11.47 24.77 2.98
C ILE A 341 11.54 25.92 3.99
N MET A 342 11.08 25.70 5.22
CA MET A 342 11.16 26.68 6.31
C MET A 342 12.53 26.71 7.02
N GLY A 343 13.51 25.92 6.56
CA GLY A 343 14.85 25.86 7.12
C GLY A 343 15.00 24.88 8.29
N GLU A 344 14.02 24.02 8.54
CA GLU A 344 14.15 22.95 9.53
C GLU A 344 15.02 21.80 9.00
N SER A 345 15.55 20.99 9.92
CA SER A 345 16.38 19.81 9.60
C SER A 345 15.60 18.50 9.69
N THR A 346 14.32 18.52 9.31
CA THR A 346 13.43 17.35 9.37
C THR A 346 13.95 16.21 8.49
N GLN A 347 13.82 14.99 8.98
CA GLN A 347 14.23 13.77 8.29
C GLN A 347 13.22 12.65 8.55
N VAL A 348 12.89 11.90 7.49
CA VAL A 348 12.09 10.67 7.59
C VAL A 348 12.99 9.50 7.98
N ASN A 349 12.56 8.71 8.96
CA ASN A 349 13.16 7.42 9.29
C ASN A 349 12.61 6.32 8.36
N TYR A 350 13.31 6.05 7.26
CA TYR A 350 12.87 5.05 6.27
C TYR A 350 12.94 3.60 6.79
N ASP A 351 13.73 3.33 7.83
CA ASP A 351 13.84 2.00 8.44
C ASP A 351 12.61 1.63 9.28
N ALA A 352 11.80 2.63 9.66
CA ALA A 352 10.60 2.47 10.49
C ALA A 352 9.29 2.63 9.69
N VAL A 353 9.33 2.59 8.35
CA VAL A 353 8.13 2.65 7.50
C VAL A 353 7.46 1.27 7.47
N PRO A 354 6.24 1.09 8.02
CA PRO A 354 5.59 -0.21 8.02
C PRO A 354 5.00 -0.55 6.65
N GLY A 355 5.04 -1.83 6.27
CA GLY A 355 4.27 -2.40 5.17
C GLY A 355 3.02 -3.12 5.68
N VAL A 356 1.92 -3.05 4.93
CA VAL A 356 0.65 -3.72 5.28
C VAL A 356 -0.03 -4.28 4.03
N ILE A 357 -0.54 -5.50 4.12
CA ILE A 357 -1.45 -6.15 3.18
C ILE A 357 -2.75 -6.44 3.92
N TYR A 358 -3.85 -5.87 3.45
CA TYR A 358 -5.15 -5.92 4.13
C TYR A 358 -6.00 -7.12 3.71
N THR A 359 -5.34 -8.24 3.42
CA THR A 359 -6.02 -9.53 3.29
C THR A 359 -6.56 -9.97 4.66
N HIS A 360 -7.22 -11.13 4.70
CA HIS A 360 -7.62 -11.74 5.97
C HIS A 360 -7.00 -13.14 6.05
N PRO A 361 -6.16 -13.47 7.04
CA PRO A 361 -5.59 -12.55 8.02
C PRO A 361 -4.74 -11.47 7.34
N GLU A 362 -4.58 -10.33 8.01
CA GLU A 362 -3.71 -9.24 7.55
C GLU A 362 -2.24 -9.67 7.64
N VAL A 363 -1.39 -9.04 6.83
CA VAL A 363 0.07 -9.20 6.90
C VAL A 363 0.70 -7.82 7.08
N ALA A 364 1.56 -7.64 8.06
CA ALA A 364 2.21 -6.37 8.32
C ALA A 364 3.65 -6.55 8.83
N TRP A 365 4.53 -5.62 8.50
CA TRP A 365 5.93 -5.67 8.92
C TRP A 365 6.54 -4.28 9.05
N VAL A 366 7.62 -4.17 9.83
CA VAL A 366 8.48 -2.99 9.95
C VAL A 366 9.91 -3.43 10.24
N GLY A 367 10.89 -2.67 9.76
CA GLY A 367 12.29 -2.98 9.92
C GLY A 367 12.77 -4.13 9.03
N LYS A 368 13.88 -4.74 9.44
CA LYS A 368 14.55 -5.80 8.66
C LYS A 368 13.88 -7.15 8.84
N THR A 369 13.80 -7.90 7.76
CA THR A 369 13.48 -9.33 7.73
C THR A 369 14.61 -10.17 8.34
N GLU A 370 14.32 -11.41 8.72
CA GLU A 370 15.38 -12.33 9.16
C GLU A 370 16.42 -12.56 8.05
N GLU A 371 15.97 -12.63 6.79
CA GLU A 371 16.83 -12.82 5.63
C GLU A 371 17.81 -11.66 5.43
N GLU A 372 17.37 -10.42 5.52
CA GLU A 372 18.23 -9.25 5.36
C GLU A 372 19.33 -9.16 6.44
N VAL A 373 18.99 -9.50 7.69
CA VAL A 373 19.97 -9.52 8.79
C VAL A 373 20.94 -10.69 8.64
N LYS A 374 20.46 -11.84 8.18
CA LYS A 374 21.31 -12.99 7.90
C LYS A 374 22.28 -12.70 6.76
N ASP A 375 21.81 -12.06 5.69
CA ASP A 375 22.61 -11.75 4.51
C ASP A 375 23.63 -10.61 4.76
N SER A 376 23.38 -9.73 5.74
CA SER A 376 24.38 -8.75 6.18
C SER A 376 25.54 -9.36 6.97
N GLY A 377 25.36 -10.57 7.51
CA GLY A 377 26.34 -11.26 8.36
C GLY A 377 26.30 -10.84 9.83
N ASP A 378 25.30 -10.07 10.24
CA ASP A 378 25.12 -9.64 11.64
C ASP A 378 24.61 -10.79 12.50
N ALA A 379 25.02 -10.81 13.77
CA ALA A 379 24.55 -11.79 14.74
C ALA A 379 23.16 -11.40 15.26
N TYR A 380 22.20 -12.31 15.15
CA TYR A 380 20.80 -12.01 15.46
C TYR A 380 20.12 -13.17 16.20
N LYS A 381 19.01 -12.84 16.85
CA LYS A 381 18.08 -13.79 17.46
C LYS A 381 16.65 -13.48 17.05
N THR A 382 15.80 -14.50 17.08
CA THR A 382 14.39 -14.39 16.68
C THR A 382 13.48 -15.02 17.72
N GLY A 383 12.28 -14.46 17.84
CA GLY A 383 11.19 -14.99 18.67
C GLY A 383 9.89 -14.94 17.89
N ALA A 384 9.14 -16.05 17.87
CA ALA A 384 7.88 -16.13 17.16
C ALA A 384 6.81 -16.85 17.99
N VAL A 385 5.59 -16.32 18.00
CA VAL A 385 4.46 -16.86 18.76
C VAL A 385 3.20 -16.86 17.89
N PRO A 386 2.50 -18.00 17.76
CA PRO A 386 1.28 -18.10 16.97
C PRO A 386 0.07 -17.51 17.72
N PHE A 387 -0.88 -16.93 16.97
CA PHE A 387 -2.18 -16.51 17.53
C PHE A 387 -3.02 -17.69 18.03
N ALA A 388 -2.72 -18.92 17.60
CA ALA A 388 -3.31 -20.14 18.15
C ALA A 388 -2.99 -20.38 19.64
N ALA A 389 -2.06 -19.66 20.25
CA ALA A 389 -1.81 -19.67 21.70
C ALA A 389 -2.48 -18.50 22.44
N ASN A 390 -3.13 -17.57 21.72
CA ASN A 390 -3.71 -16.37 22.29
C ASN A 390 -5.21 -16.58 22.60
N GLY A 391 -5.61 -16.43 23.87
CA GLY A 391 -7.00 -16.62 24.30
C GLY A 391 -7.98 -15.62 23.67
N ARG A 392 -7.55 -14.38 23.39
CA ARG A 392 -8.39 -13.37 22.73
C ARG A 392 -8.67 -13.73 21.28
N ALA A 393 -7.67 -14.26 20.57
CA ALA A 393 -7.78 -14.76 19.19
C ALA A 393 -8.68 -15.99 19.13
N MET A 394 -8.54 -16.94 20.07
CA MET A 394 -9.46 -18.08 20.19
C MET A 394 -10.91 -17.63 20.40
N ALA A 395 -11.14 -16.68 21.29
CA ALA A 395 -12.47 -16.14 21.54
C ALA A 395 -13.08 -15.44 20.30
N ALA A 396 -12.25 -14.90 19.41
CA ALA A 396 -12.68 -14.30 18.14
C ALA A 396 -12.87 -15.31 17.00
N GLY A 397 -12.35 -16.54 17.13
CA GLY A 397 -12.27 -17.50 16.01
C GLY A 397 -11.12 -17.20 15.04
N GLU A 398 -10.22 -16.27 15.34
CA GLU A 398 -9.18 -15.76 14.44
C GLU A 398 -7.77 -16.23 14.86
N THR A 399 -7.54 -17.53 14.85
CA THR A 399 -6.29 -18.13 15.40
C THR A 399 -5.15 -18.29 14.38
N GLY A 400 -5.36 -17.86 13.13
CA GLY A 400 -4.36 -17.95 12.07
C GLY A 400 -3.19 -16.98 12.27
N GLY A 401 -1.99 -17.44 11.93
CA GLY A 401 -0.79 -16.60 11.87
C GLY A 401 0.02 -16.50 13.17
N MET A 402 0.92 -15.52 13.23
CA MET A 402 1.90 -15.31 14.29
C MET A 402 2.45 -13.88 14.33
N VAL A 403 3.06 -13.54 15.46
CA VAL A 403 3.98 -12.40 15.59
C VAL A 403 5.42 -12.92 15.63
N LYS A 404 6.35 -12.25 14.95
CA LYS A 404 7.78 -12.56 14.90
C LYS A 404 8.61 -11.30 15.15
N PHE A 405 9.64 -11.42 15.98
CA PHE A 405 10.69 -10.42 16.14
C PHE A 405 12.02 -10.90 15.56
N VAL A 406 12.80 -9.93 15.07
CA VAL A 406 14.22 -10.06 14.76
C VAL A 406 14.96 -9.02 15.62
N ALA A 407 15.96 -9.46 16.39
CA ALA A 407 16.71 -8.59 17.29
C ALA A 407 18.22 -8.86 17.18
N ASP A 408 19.01 -7.83 17.43
CA ASP A 408 20.47 -7.94 17.52
C ASP A 408 20.86 -8.84 18.71
N GLU A 409 21.76 -9.80 18.49
CA GLU A 409 22.14 -10.75 19.53
C GLU A 409 22.96 -10.11 20.66
N LYS A 410 23.73 -9.05 20.36
CA LYS A 410 24.67 -8.43 21.30
C LYS A 410 24.03 -7.30 22.11
N THR A 411 23.22 -6.46 21.46
CA THR A 411 22.65 -5.24 22.05
C THR A 411 21.18 -5.38 22.39
N ASP A 412 20.55 -6.50 22.04
CA ASP A 412 19.13 -6.77 22.26
C ASP A 412 18.16 -5.86 21.49
N ARG A 413 18.69 -4.97 20.63
CA ARG A 413 17.92 -3.96 19.90
C ARG A 413 16.98 -4.65 18.91
N ILE A 414 15.73 -4.19 18.87
CA ILE A 414 14.77 -4.63 17.85
C ILE A 414 15.25 -4.16 16.46
N LEU A 415 15.41 -5.11 15.54
CA LEU A 415 15.79 -4.87 14.15
C LEU A 415 14.58 -4.94 13.21
N GLY A 416 13.57 -5.72 13.58
CA GLY A 416 12.31 -5.80 12.85
C GLY A 416 11.23 -6.55 13.61
N MET A 417 9.98 -6.25 13.26
CA MET A 417 8.78 -6.93 13.75
C MET A 417 7.91 -7.29 12.56
N HIS A 418 7.35 -8.49 12.59
CA HIS A 418 6.57 -9.03 11.49
C HIS A 418 5.35 -9.77 12.01
N VAL A 419 4.20 -9.55 11.38
CA VAL A 419 2.91 -10.07 11.83
C VAL A 419 2.12 -10.60 10.64
N VAL A 420 1.57 -11.79 10.78
CA VAL A 420 0.44 -12.27 9.98
C VAL A 420 -0.63 -12.70 10.95
N GLY A 421 -1.85 -12.17 10.86
CA GLY A 421 -2.88 -12.47 11.84
C GLY A 421 -3.96 -11.39 11.96
N PRO A 422 -4.83 -11.51 12.97
CA PRO A 422 -5.87 -10.52 13.23
C PRO A 422 -5.27 -9.18 13.65
N GLN A 423 -5.78 -8.09 13.05
CA GLN A 423 -5.36 -6.71 13.35
C GLN A 423 -3.84 -6.50 13.24
N ALA A 424 -3.18 -7.17 12.28
CA ALA A 424 -1.74 -7.04 12.08
C ALA A 424 -1.33 -5.58 11.82
N SER A 425 -2.17 -4.81 11.12
CA SER A 425 -1.99 -3.38 10.87
C SER A 425 -1.94 -2.51 12.13
N GLU A 426 -2.64 -2.91 13.21
CA GLU A 426 -2.62 -2.21 14.50
C GLU A 426 -1.47 -2.71 15.38
N LEU A 427 -1.21 -4.02 15.36
CA LEU A 427 -0.12 -4.61 16.14
C LEU A 427 1.25 -4.16 15.66
N ILE A 428 1.44 -4.02 14.35
CA ILE A 428 2.73 -3.59 13.79
C ILE A 428 3.12 -2.18 14.23
N GLN A 429 2.12 -1.32 14.49
CA GLN A 429 2.35 0.05 14.93
C GLN A 429 3.02 0.10 16.32
N GLN A 430 2.81 -0.93 17.16
CA GLN A 430 3.54 -1.07 18.42
C GLN A 430 5.04 -1.31 18.17
N GLY A 431 5.38 -2.08 17.14
CA GLY A 431 6.75 -2.29 16.68
C GLY A 431 7.39 -1.03 16.12
N VAL A 432 6.65 -0.27 15.29
CA VAL A 432 7.12 1.04 14.77
C VAL A 432 7.51 1.96 15.93
N ILE A 433 6.62 2.13 16.92
CA ILE A 433 6.87 2.97 18.09
C ILE A 433 8.10 2.48 18.87
N ALA A 434 8.20 1.17 19.13
CA ALA A 434 9.33 0.60 19.84
C ALA A 434 10.67 0.85 19.11
N MET A 435 10.70 0.68 17.78
CA MET A 435 11.88 0.91 16.97
C MET A 435 12.32 2.38 16.94
N GLU A 436 11.38 3.32 16.89
CA GLU A 436 11.67 4.76 16.95
C GLU A 436 12.32 5.18 18.28
N PHE A 437 11.95 4.52 19.38
CA PHE A 437 12.61 4.72 20.68
C PHE A 437 13.91 3.92 20.86
N GLY A 438 14.33 3.16 19.83
CA GLY A 438 15.52 2.32 19.90
C GLY A 438 15.39 1.16 20.91
N ALA A 439 14.16 0.71 21.16
CA ALA A 439 13.87 -0.28 22.20
C ALA A 439 14.56 -1.63 21.94
N THR A 440 14.83 -2.31 23.04
CA THR A 440 15.26 -3.70 23.09
C THR A 440 14.08 -4.65 23.15
N VAL A 441 14.27 -5.95 22.91
CA VAL A 441 13.20 -6.91 23.18
C VAL A 441 12.93 -7.03 24.68
N GLU A 442 13.95 -6.88 25.55
CA GLU A 442 13.76 -6.81 27.00
C GLU A 442 12.83 -5.67 27.43
N ASP A 443 12.93 -4.48 26.82
CA ASP A 443 12.02 -3.37 27.11
C ASP A 443 10.56 -3.79 26.92
N LEU A 444 10.24 -4.48 25.82
CA LEU A 444 8.90 -5.03 25.59
C LEU A 444 8.55 -6.16 26.57
N GLN A 445 9.50 -7.03 26.91
CA GLN A 445 9.29 -8.13 27.88
C GLN A 445 8.87 -7.61 29.27
N LEU A 446 9.34 -6.43 29.67
CA LEU A 446 9.08 -5.83 30.97
C LEU A 446 7.78 -4.99 31.02
N MET A 447 7.14 -4.76 29.89
CA MET A 447 5.88 -4.02 29.82
C MET A 447 4.68 -4.87 30.24
N VAL A 448 3.66 -4.20 30.80
CA VAL A 448 2.36 -4.82 31.10
C VAL A 448 1.46 -4.68 29.88
N PHE A 449 1.16 -5.81 29.22
CA PHE A 449 0.18 -5.88 28.14
C PHE A 449 -1.21 -6.23 28.71
N GLY A 450 -2.26 -5.62 28.15
CA GLY A 450 -3.63 -5.85 28.62
C GLY A 450 -4.11 -7.28 28.35
N HIS A 451 -4.86 -7.87 29.29
CA HIS A 451 -5.37 -9.24 29.18
C HIS A 451 -6.91 -9.28 29.32
N PRO A 452 -7.63 -10.02 28.44
CA PRO A 452 -7.14 -10.66 27.22
C PRO A 452 -7.06 -9.67 26.04
N SER A 453 -5.93 -9.64 25.30
CA SER A 453 -5.76 -8.84 24.08
C SER A 453 -4.92 -9.57 23.01
N LEU A 454 -5.05 -9.16 21.75
CA LEU A 454 -4.21 -9.65 20.66
C LEU A 454 -2.74 -9.24 20.86
N SER A 455 -2.52 -8.07 21.46
CA SER A 455 -1.19 -7.50 21.76
C SER A 455 -0.36 -8.37 22.70
N GLU A 456 -0.97 -9.25 23.50
CA GLU A 456 -0.23 -10.23 24.30
C GLU A 456 0.63 -11.17 23.43
N THR A 457 0.26 -11.38 22.16
CA THR A 457 1.08 -12.15 21.21
C THR A 457 2.38 -11.43 20.86
N VAL A 458 2.37 -10.08 20.85
CA VAL A 458 3.57 -9.26 20.69
C VAL A 458 4.48 -9.43 21.90
N HIS A 459 3.92 -9.34 23.11
CA HIS A 459 4.65 -9.54 24.35
C HIS A 459 5.30 -10.93 24.43
N GLU A 460 4.53 -11.97 24.15
CA GLU A 460 5.02 -13.35 24.14
C GLU A 460 6.08 -13.59 23.05
N ALA A 461 5.98 -12.93 21.88
CA ALA A 461 7.02 -13.01 20.85
C ALA A 461 8.32 -12.30 21.28
N ALA A 462 8.23 -11.18 21.98
CA ALA A 462 9.40 -10.54 22.59
C ALA A 462 10.06 -11.45 23.63
N LEU A 463 9.28 -12.09 24.52
CA LEU A 463 9.77 -13.09 25.48
C LEU A 463 10.35 -14.33 24.78
N ALA A 464 9.75 -14.78 23.68
CA ALA A 464 10.21 -15.94 22.91
C ALA A 464 11.60 -15.73 22.32
N THR A 465 11.97 -14.47 22.03
CA THR A 465 13.30 -14.10 21.52
C THR A 465 14.42 -14.53 22.48
N ASP A 466 14.13 -14.62 23.78
CA ASP A 466 15.04 -15.11 24.83
C ASP A 466 14.65 -16.48 25.43
N PHE A 467 13.75 -17.22 24.79
CA PHE A 467 13.20 -18.47 25.31
C PHE A 467 12.51 -18.31 26.69
N LYS A 468 11.89 -17.16 26.95
CA LYS A 468 11.18 -16.82 28.19
C LYS A 468 9.66 -16.80 28.03
N ALA A 469 9.13 -17.08 26.84
CA ALA A 469 7.69 -17.10 26.60
C ALA A 469 6.99 -18.09 27.55
N ILE A 470 5.81 -17.71 28.04
CA ILE A 470 5.08 -18.43 29.09
C ILE A 470 4.02 -19.34 28.47
N HIS A 471 3.30 -18.85 27.46
CA HIS A 471 2.15 -19.53 26.88
C HIS A 471 2.48 -20.41 25.66
N VAL A 472 3.76 -20.57 25.32
CA VAL A 472 4.22 -21.48 24.27
C VAL A 472 5.46 -22.27 24.69
N ALA A 473 5.54 -23.54 24.28
CA ALA A 473 6.69 -24.37 24.59
C ALA A 473 7.94 -23.92 23.82
N GLN A 474 9.01 -23.60 24.56
CA GLN A 474 10.27 -23.14 24.00
C GLN A 474 11.27 -24.31 23.92
N ARG A 475 11.83 -24.57 22.72
CA ARG A 475 12.94 -25.52 22.56
C ARG A 475 14.26 -24.76 22.63
N ARG A 476 14.92 -24.78 23.79
CA ARG A 476 16.31 -24.30 23.89
C ARG A 476 17.17 -25.12 22.92
N ARG A 477 17.87 -24.45 21.99
CA ARG A 477 18.98 -25.10 21.27
C ARG A 477 19.95 -25.61 22.34
N LYS A 478 20.20 -26.91 22.38
CA LYS A 478 21.26 -27.47 23.23
C LYS A 478 22.56 -26.80 22.78
N LYS A 479 23.24 -26.14 23.72
CA LYS A 479 24.59 -25.58 23.51
C LYS A 479 25.56 -26.68 23.16
#